data_AF-A0A520ET28-F1
#
_entry.id   AF-A0A520ET28-F1
#
_cell.length_a   1.000
_cell.length_b   1.000
_cell.length_c   1.000
_cell.angle_alpha   90.00
_cell.angle_beta   90.00
_cell.angle_gamma   90.00
#
_symmetry.space_group_name_H-M   'P 1'
#
loop_
_entity.id
_entity.type
_entity.pdbx_description
1 polymer ?
#
loop_
_entity_poly.entity_id
_entity_poly.type
_entity_poly.pdbx_seq_one_letter_code
_entity_poly.pdbx_strand_id
1 'polypeptide(L)' 'MSDANPEDTGQISVAELLARNGQKTNLTAGGRRRRGVKGGISVAELTGEIPVVRDEPGDRSAPVVDEPQDEAP' A
#
# COMPACT_ATOMS: atom_id res chain seq x y z
N MET A 1 27.14 -40.98 -6.13
CA MET A 1 26.29 -39.91 -5.58
C MET A 1 25.41 -39.44 -6.72
N SER A 2 24.10 -39.45 -6.53
CA SER A 2 23.14 -39.20 -7.61
C SER A 2 23.19 -37.71 -8.01
N ASP A 3 23.61 -37.43 -9.24
CA ASP A 3 23.39 -36.15 -9.89
C ASP A 3 21.90 -36.01 -10.18
N ALA A 4 21.12 -35.68 -9.15
CA ALA A 4 19.72 -35.30 -9.32
C ALA A 4 19.69 -33.95 -10.04
N ASN A 5 19.26 -33.95 -11.29
CA ASN A 5 19.11 -32.74 -12.07
C ASN A 5 18.04 -31.86 -11.38
N PRO A 6 18.36 -30.64 -10.91
CA PRO A 6 17.45 -29.79 -10.13
C PRO A 6 16.12 -29.51 -10.87
N GLU A 7 16.16 -29.52 -12.21
CA GLU A 7 15.00 -29.31 -13.08
C GLU A 7 13.90 -30.38 -12.91
N ASP A 8 14.26 -31.64 -12.62
CA ASP A 8 13.30 -32.76 -12.51
C ASP A 8 12.55 -32.77 -11.17
N THR A 9 13.13 -32.15 -10.15
CA THR A 9 12.57 -32.12 -8.78
C THR A 9 11.81 -30.83 -8.48
N GLY A 10 11.74 -29.91 -9.45
CA GLY A 10 11.24 -28.55 -9.24
C GLY A 10 12.10 -27.75 -8.26
N GLN A 11 13.35 -28.17 -8.04
CA GLN A 11 14.29 -27.43 -7.22
C GLN A 11 14.74 -26.20 -7.98
N ILE A 12 14.54 -25.04 -7.35
CA ILE A 12 14.94 -23.75 -7.91
C ILE A 12 16.18 -23.23 -7.18
N SER A 13 17.17 -22.76 -7.94
CA SER A 13 18.35 -22.11 -7.34
C SER A 13 18.01 -20.72 -6.81
N VAL A 14 18.74 -20.26 -5.79
CA VAL A 14 18.60 -18.90 -5.25
C VAL A 14 18.85 -17.85 -6.34
N ALA A 15 19.86 -18.06 -7.18
CA ALA A 15 20.17 -17.16 -8.31
C ALA A 15 18.99 -17.08 -9.29
N GLU A 16 18.33 -18.20 -9.52
CA GLU A 16 17.18 -18.29 -10.41
C GLU A 16 15.92 -17.66 -9.80
N LEU A 17 15.67 -17.86 -8.51
CA LEU A 17 14.57 -17.21 -7.80
C LEU A 17 14.70 -15.68 -7.85
N LEU A 18 15.94 -15.18 -7.67
CA LEU A 18 16.25 -13.77 -7.79
C LEU A 18 16.09 -13.26 -9.22
N ALA A 19 16.46 -14.04 -10.25
CA ALA A 19 16.22 -13.66 -11.63
C ALA A 19 14.71 -13.59 -11.95
N ARG A 20 13.94 -14.59 -11.52
CA ARG A 20 12.47 -14.65 -11.74
C ARG A 20 11.71 -13.56 -11.00
N ASN A 21 12.12 -13.17 -9.80
CA ASN A 21 11.39 -12.20 -8.97
C ASN A 21 12.00 -10.78 -8.97
N GLY A 22 13.32 -10.66 -9.14
CA GLY A 22 14.02 -9.38 -9.24
C GLY A 22 13.74 -8.64 -10.55
N GLN A 23 13.38 -9.34 -11.63
CA GLN A 23 12.89 -8.71 -12.86
C GLN A 23 11.45 -8.15 -12.71
N LYS A 24 10.61 -8.79 -11.89
CA LYS A 24 9.20 -8.37 -11.69
C LYS A 24 9.08 -7.03 -10.96
N THR A 25 10.10 -6.61 -10.22
CA THR A 25 10.12 -5.33 -9.51
C THR A 25 10.60 -4.16 -10.39
N ASN A 26 11.10 -4.42 -11.59
CA ASN A 26 11.55 -3.39 -12.54
C ASN A 26 10.41 -2.74 -13.32
N LEU A 27 9.13 -3.01 -13.00
CA LEU A 27 8.00 -2.32 -13.64
C LEU A 27 7.89 -0.84 -13.26
N THR A 28 8.65 -0.35 -12.27
CA THR A 28 8.87 1.09 -12.14
C THR A 28 10.10 1.39 -11.28
N ALA A 29 11.27 1.52 -11.92
CA ALA A 29 12.35 2.36 -11.38
C ALA A 29 11.95 3.86 -11.51
N GLY A 30 10.70 4.17 -11.19
CA GLY A 30 10.04 5.44 -11.42
C GLY A 30 9.95 6.20 -10.10
N GLY A 31 10.62 7.34 -10.06
CA GLY A 31 10.89 8.12 -8.87
C GLY A 31 9.67 8.45 -8.02
N ARG A 32 9.99 8.73 -6.74
CA ARG A 32 9.15 9.37 -5.70
C ARG A 32 7.69 9.47 -6.10
N ARG A 33 6.82 8.55 -5.61
CA ARG A 33 5.36 8.54 -5.80
C ARG A 33 4.82 9.98 -5.77
N ARG A 34 4.75 10.61 -6.93
CA ARG A 34 4.31 11.99 -7.04
C ARG A 34 2.81 11.91 -6.89
N ARG A 35 2.30 12.48 -5.80
CA ARG A 35 0.88 12.81 -5.65
C ARG A 35 0.53 13.65 -6.89
N GLY A 36 -0.04 13.03 -7.92
CA GLY A 36 -0.23 13.65 -9.23
C GLY A 36 0.33 12.81 -10.39
N VAL A 37 -0.41 11.74 -10.71
CA VAL A 37 -0.59 11.15 -12.05
C VAL A 37 0.67 10.83 -12.88
N LYS A 38 1.21 9.61 -12.70
CA LYS A 38 1.41 8.63 -13.80
C LYS A 38 1.60 7.23 -13.21
N GLY A 39 0.58 6.37 -13.31
CA GLY A 39 0.65 4.95 -12.95
C GLY A 39 -0.05 4.51 -11.65
N GLY A 40 -0.73 5.41 -10.94
CA GLY A 40 -1.59 5.04 -9.80
C GLY A 40 -3.05 5.33 -10.12
N ILE A 41 -3.93 4.37 -9.87
CA ILE A 41 -5.39 4.55 -9.91
C ILE A 41 -5.78 5.24 -8.60
N SER A 42 -6.49 6.36 -8.67
CA SER A 42 -6.94 7.09 -7.49
C SER A 42 -8.12 6.39 -6.82
N VAL A 43 -8.33 6.63 -5.53
CA VAL A 43 -9.51 6.08 -4.84
C VAL A 43 -10.80 6.65 -5.44
N ALA A 44 -10.78 7.90 -5.92
CA ALA A 44 -11.92 8.53 -6.58
C ALA A 44 -12.34 7.79 -7.86
N GLU A 45 -11.36 7.27 -8.60
CA GLU A 45 -11.62 6.42 -9.77
C GLU A 45 -12.10 5.02 -9.37
N LEU A 46 -11.61 4.45 -8.26
CA LEU A 46 -12.02 3.12 -7.76
C LEU A 46 -13.44 3.11 -7.19
N THR A 47 -13.86 4.18 -6.51
CA THR A 47 -15.16 4.26 -5.84
C THR A 47 -16.18 5.09 -6.63
N GLY A 48 -15.81 5.57 -7.82
CA GLY A 48 -16.70 6.30 -8.75
C GLY A 48 -17.00 7.74 -8.36
N GLU A 49 -17.07 8.07 -7.07
CA GLU A 49 -17.39 9.43 -6.61
C GLU A 49 -16.97 9.64 -5.15
N ILE A 50 -15.76 10.21 -4.93
CA ILE A 50 -15.40 10.72 -3.60
C ILE A 50 -15.89 12.17 -3.51
N PRO A 51 -16.75 12.52 -2.54
CA PRO A 51 -17.19 13.90 -2.38
C PRO A 51 -16.01 14.80 -2.03
N VAL A 52 -15.90 15.93 -2.74
CA VAL A 52 -14.93 16.98 -2.41
C VAL A 52 -15.42 17.65 -1.13
N VAL A 53 -14.77 17.33 -0.01
CA VAL A 53 -14.92 18.10 1.23
C VAL A 53 -14.31 19.48 0.96
N ARG A 54 -15.17 20.47 0.75
CA ARG A 54 -14.75 21.87 0.76
C ARG A 54 -14.60 22.23 2.23
N ASP A 55 -13.40 22.68 2.61
CA ASP A 55 -13.22 23.44 3.84
C ASP A 55 -14.01 24.75 3.67
N GLU A 56 -15.32 24.72 3.89
CA GLU A 56 -15.93 25.91 4.50
C GLU A 56 -15.19 26.12 5.83
N PRO A 57 -15.03 27.37 6.31
CA PRO A 57 -14.51 27.62 7.65
C PRO A 57 -15.55 27.16 8.70
N GLY A 58 -15.86 25.87 8.68
CA GLY A 58 -16.54 25.13 9.72
C GLY A 58 -15.52 24.81 10.80
N ASP A 59 -15.94 25.03 12.04
CA ASP A 59 -15.16 24.86 13.24
C ASP A 59 -14.53 23.45 13.26
N ARG A 60 -13.21 23.35 13.09
CA ARG A 60 -12.45 22.08 13.16
C ARG A 60 -12.25 21.64 14.61
N SER A 61 -13.15 22.01 15.50
CA SER A 61 -13.10 21.62 16.91
C SER A 61 -13.49 20.14 17.00
N ALA A 62 -12.55 19.32 17.48
CA ALA A 62 -12.86 17.95 17.86
C ALA A 62 -13.92 17.97 18.98
N PRO A 63 -14.88 17.03 18.98
CA PRO A 63 -15.86 16.97 20.07
C PRO A 63 -15.12 16.73 21.39
N VAL A 64 -15.30 17.66 22.33
CA VAL A 64 -14.87 17.46 23.71
C VAL A 64 -15.79 16.39 24.30
N VAL A 65 -15.23 15.23 24.62
CA VAL A 65 -15.95 14.19 25.36
C VAL A 65 -15.89 14.60 26.82
N ASP A 66 -17.04 14.91 27.43
CA ASP A 66 -17.13 15.16 28.86
C ASP A 66 -16.74 13.87 29.61
N GLU A 67 -15.64 13.94 30.35
CA GLU A 67 -15.17 12.87 31.21
C GLU A 67 -16.16 12.74 32.39
N PRO A 68 -16.74 11.55 32.65
CA PRO A 68 -17.69 11.38 33.74
C PRO A 68 -16.99 11.77 35.04
N GLN A 69 -17.50 12.81 35.68
CA GLN A 69 -17.04 13.22 37.00
C GLN A 69 -17.34 12.06 37.94
N ASP A 70 -16.29 11.37 38.41
CA ASP A 70 -16.39 10.41 39.49
C ASP A 70 -17.01 11.13 40.69
N GLU A 71 -18.30 10.86 40.92
CA GLU A 71 -19.04 11.31 42.09
C GLU A 71 -18.42 10.62 43.31
N ALA A 72 -17.53 11.32 44.00
CA ALA A 72 -16.97 10.86 45.26
C ALA A 72 -18.06 10.85 46.35
N PRO A 73 -18.06 9.84 47.24
CA PRO A 73 -19.17 9.54 48.15
C PRO A 73 -19.42 10.58 49.25
#